data_AF-A0A0N9HL75-F1
#
_entry.id   AF-A0A0N9HL75-F1
#
_cell.length_a   1.000
_cell.length_b   1.000
_cell.length_c   1.000
_cell.angle_alpha   90.00
_cell.angle_beta   90.00
_cell.angle_gamma   90.00
#
_symmetry.space_group_name_H-M   'P 1'
#
loop_
_entity.id
_entity.type
_entity.pdbx_description
1 polymer ?
#
loop_
_entity_poly.entity_id
_entity_poly.type
_entity_poly.pdbx_seq_one_letter_code
_entity_poly.pdbx_strand_id
1 'polypeptide(L)'
;MKGGARVNSGPPPDPNAIRRGRQGDADTWTWLPQEGFAGAIPDWPLLDDVTLTARRDMMLDKAAGLADELADATDDRVRGLVQRRLDSANERIRILDQQIDAQRDLEQSMWHQLWRTPQAFVWDQQRWLREVAQYVRHKVLAELGSMADAKEARQWSDRLGLNPAAMLRNRWRVVDGVVAKPGGQQQSAPKRESARSRLTVVSNDDDES
;
A
#
# COMPACT_ATOMS: atom_id res chain seq x y z
N MET A 1 50.94 34.77 31.34
CA MET A 1 50.44 33.38 31.25
C MET A 1 49.44 33.30 30.09
N LYS A 2 49.80 32.69 28.95
CA LYS A 2 48.91 32.53 27.79
C LYS A 2 48.24 31.16 27.84
N GLY A 3 46.92 31.12 27.96
CA GLY A 3 46.13 29.89 27.96
C GLY A 3 46.09 29.24 26.57
N GLY A 4 46.33 27.93 26.53
CA GLY A 4 46.38 27.14 25.30
C GLY A 4 45.04 27.02 24.58
N ALA A 5 45.10 27.02 23.25
CA ALA A 5 43.96 26.78 22.37
C ALA A 5 43.43 25.36 22.59
N ARG A 6 42.18 25.23 23.01
CA ARG A 6 41.48 23.95 23.05
C ARG A 6 41.05 23.61 21.61
N VAL A 7 41.54 22.50 21.10
CA VAL A 7 40.99 21.84 19.91
C VAL A 7 39.57 21.40 20.22
N ASN A 8 38.57 22.10 19.66
CA ASN A 8 37.18 21.66 19.63
C ASN A 8 37.05 20.49 18.65
N SER A 9 37.51 19.31 19.05
CA SER A 9 37.22 18.07 18.31
C SER A 9 35.98 17.45 18.93
N GLY A 10 34.81 17.90 18.48
CA GLY A 10 33.57 17.16 18.72
C GLY A 10 33.63 15.77 18.08
N PRO A 11 32.71 14.86 18.45
CA PRO A 11 32.63 13.53 17.86
C PRO A 11 32.62 13.59 16.33
N PRO A 12 33.26 12.63 15.64
CA PRO A 12 33.23 12.55 14.18
C PRO A 12 31.79 12.64 13.67
N PRO A 13 31.52 13.42 12.62
CA PRO A 13 30.19 13.52 12.04
C PRO A 13 29.68 12.13 11.66
N ASP A 14 28.46 11.79 12.09
CA ASP A 14 27.82 10.51 11.75
C ASP A 14 27.73 10.39 10.22
N PRO A 15 28.26 9.31 9.61
CA PRO A 15 28.18 9.07 8.17
C PRO A 15 26.74 8.96 7.64
N ASN A 16 25.75 8.72 8.51
CA ASN A 16 24.33 8.69 8.16
C ASN A 16 23.60 10.03 8.43
N ALA A 17 24.28 11.07 8.90
CA ALA A 17 23.66 12.36 9.17
C ALA A 17 23.32 13.11 7.87
N ILE A 18 22.04 13.17 7.54
CA ILE A 18 21.50 13.92 6.40
C ILE A 18 21.70 15.42 6.65
N ARG A 19 22.65 16.03 5.94
CA ARG A 19 22.84 17.50 5.96
C ARG A 19 21.84 18.14 5.02
N ARG A 20 20.84 18.84 5.57
CA ARG A 20 19.88 19.65 4.78
C ARG A 20 20.63 20.64 3.90
N GLY A 21 20.58 20.46 2.58
CA GLY A 21 20.92 21.51 1.60
C GLY A 21 22.01 21.20 0.58
N ARG A 22 22.54 19.97 0.46
CA ARG A 22 23.44 19.65 -0.66
C ARG A 22 22.63 19.39 -1.93
N GLN A 23 22.92 20.11 -3.00
CA GLN A 23 22.20 20.02 -4.28
C GLN A 23 22.21 18.59 -4.87
N GLY A 24 23.27 17.81 -4.60
CA GLY A 24 23.37 16.39 -4.98
C GLY A 24 22.50 15.43 -4.15
N ASP A 25 21.99 15.85 -2.99
CA ASP A 25 21.04 15.00 -2.23
C ASP A 25 19.66 15.01 -2.90
N ALA A 26 19.26 16.12 -3.55
CA ALA A 26 17.98 16.23 -4.25
C ALA A 26 17.87 15.25 -5.43
N ASP A 27 18.97 14.95 -6.11
CA ASP A 27 19.06 13.96 -7.19
C ASP A 27 18.84 12.51 -6.71
N THR A 28 18.84 12.27 -5.40
CA THR A 28 18.58 10.93 -4.84
C THR A 28 17.14 10.71 -4.36
N TRP A 29 16.28 11.72 -4.44
CA TRP A 29 14.87 11.59 -4.03
C TRP A 29 13.96 11.29 -5.20
N THR A 30 13.02 10.38 -4.99
CA THR A 30 11.89 10.17 -5.90
C THR A 30 10.73 11.03 -5.44
N TRP A 31 10.26 11.89 -6.33
CA TRP A 31 9.15 12.81 -6.08
C TRP A 31 7.83 12.17 -6.51
N LEU A 32 6.85 12.14 -5.61
CA LEU A 32 5.53 11.53 -5.85
C LEU A 32 4.47 12.63 -5.98
N PRO A 33 3.51 12.51 -6.92
CA PRO A 33 2.43 13.47 -7.07
C PRO A 33 1.46 13.41 -5.88
N GLN A 34 1.16 14.55 -5.27
CA GLN A 34 0.25 14.63 -4.12
C GLN A 34 -1.17 14.16 -4.44
N GLU A 35 -1.62 14.42 -5.66
CA GLU A 35 -2.95 14.09 -6.18
C GLU A 35 -3.15 12.58 -6.36
N GLY A 36 -2.08 11.79 -6.20
CA GLY A 36 -2.10 10.35 -6.36
C GLY A 36 -1.68 9.90 -7.77
N PHE A 37 -1.84 8.61 -8.03
CA PHE A 37 -1.52 8.04 -9.32
C PHE A 37 -2.62 8.32 -10.36
N ALA A 38 -2.24 9.00 -11.44
CA ALA A 38 -3.12 9.39 -12.53
C ALA A 38 -3.22 8.35 -13.67
N GLY A 39 -2.53 7.21 -13.56
CA GLY A 39 -2.58 6.15 -14.56
C GLY A 39 -3.84 5.28 -14.43
N ALA A 40 -4.03 4.39 -15.41
CA ALA A 40 -5.07 3.37 -15.32
C ALA A 40 -4.74 2.40 -14.16
N ILE A 41 -5.73 2.15 -13.30
CA ILE A 41 -5.61 1.13 -12.26
C ILE A 41 -5.54 -0.23 -12.98
N PRO A 42 -4.46 -1.01 -12.79
CA PRO A 42 -4.33 -2.29 -13.49
C PRO A 42 -5.31 -3.32 -12.94
N ASP A 43 -5.59 -4.36 -13.72
CA ASP A 43 -6.44 -5.46 -13.26
C ASP A 43 -5.76 -6.26 -12.14
N TRP A 44 -6.59 -6.86 -11.28
CA TRP A 44 -6.12 -7.72 -10.19
C TRP A 44 -5.37 -8.95 -10.75
N PRO A 45 -4.08 -9.16 -10.42
CA PRO A 45 -3.24 -10.15 -11.10
C PRO A 45 -3.19 -11.53 -10.43
N LEU A 46 -3.82 -11.67 -9.26
CA LEU A 46 -3.78 -12.88 -8.46
C LEU A 46 -5.07 -13.67 -8.66
N LEU A 47 -4.93 -15.00 -8.65
CA LEU A 47 -6.09 -15.89 -8.60
C LEU A 47 -6.73 -15.80 -7.21
N ASP A 48 -8.03 -16.09 -7.16
CA ASP A 48 -8.77 -16.34 -5.93
C ASP A 48 -8.09 -17.42 -5.07
N ASP A 49 -8.48 -17.52 -3.80
CA ASP A 49 -7.95 -18.56 -2.91
C ASP A 49 -8.39 -19.94 -3.40
N VAL A 50 -7.44 -20.62 -4.08
CA VAL A 50 -7.60 -21.96 -4.64
C VAL A 50 -7.96 -22.97 -3.55
N THR A 51 -7.49 -22.79 -2.32
CA THR A 51 -7.77 -23.70 -1.21
C THR A 51 -9.20 -23.53 -0.71
N LEU A 52 -9.67 -22.29 -0.53
CA LEU A 52 -11.07 -22.04 -0.16
C LEU A 52 -12.03 -22.53 -1.25
N THR A 53 -11.71 -22.24 -2.50
CA THR A 53 -12.51 -22.66 -3.66
C THR A 53 -12.60 -24.18 -3.74
N ALA A 54 -11.47 -24.89 -3.69
CA ALA A 54 -11.46 -26.36 -3.73
C ALA A 54 -12.21 -26.98 -2.54
N ARG A 55 -12.11 -26.39 -1.34
CA ARG A 55 -12.88 -26.87 -0.17
C ARG A 55 -14.38 -26.67 -0.36
N ARG A 56 -14.80 -25.56 -0.96
CA ARG A 56 -16.21 -25.28 -1.27
C ARG A 56 -16.75 -26.30 -2.27
N ASP A 57 -15.99 -26.57 -3.33
CA ASP A 57 -16.35 -27.54 -4.37
C ASP A 57 -16.49 -28.96 -3.80
N MET A 58 -15.53 -29.41 -2.98
CA MET A 58 -15.62 -30.70 -2.29
C MET A 58 -16.84 -30.81 -1.37
N MET A 59 -17.26 -29.70 -0.73
CA MET A 59 -18.46 -29.69 0.09
C MET A 59 -19.74 -29.71 -0.76
N LEU A 60 -19.75 -29.05 -1.93
CA LEU A 60 -20.84 -29.13 -2.90
C LEU A 60 -21.04 -30.57 -3.38
N ASP A 61 -19.96 -31.25 -3.78
CA ASP A 61 -20.02 -32.65 -4.20
C ASP A 61 -20.57 -33.56 -3.09
N LYS A 62 -20.12 -33.32 -1.84
CA LYS A 62 -20.62 -34.04 -0.67
C LYS A 62 -22.09 -33.76 -0.39
N ALA A 63 -22.54 -32.52 -0.52
CA ALA A 63 -23.93 -32.13 -0.33
C ALA A 63 -24.83 -32.77 -1.41
N ALA A 64 -24.36 -32.83 -2.65
CA ALA A 64 -25.06 -33.52 -3.73
C ALA A 64 -25.25 -35.01 -3.42
N GLY A 65 -24.18 -35.71 -3.02
CA GLY A 65 -24.29 -37.12 -2.65
C GLY A 65 -25.21 -37.38 -1.44
N LEU A 66 -25.23 -36.47 -0.45
CA LEU A 66 -26.16 -36.56 0.68
C LEU A 66 -27.62 -36.26 0.29
N ALA A 67 -27.83 -35.38 -0.69
CA ALA A 67 -29.15 -35.10 -1.23
C ALA A 67 -29.72 -36.32 -1.97
N ASP A 68 -28.90 -37.01 -2.75
CA ASP A 68 -29.27 -38.27 -3.41
C ASP A 68 -29.57 -39.36 -2.37
N GLU A 69 -28.70 -39.55 -1.37
CA GLU A 69 -28.93 -40.51 -0.27
C GLU A 69 -30.24 -40.22 0.48
N LEU A 70 -30.57 -38.95 0.70
CA LEU A 70 -31.82 -38.54 1.33
C LEU A 70 -33.04 -38.82 0.43
N ALA A 71 -32.90 -38.66 -0.89
CA ALA A 71 -33.97 -38.95 -1.83
C ALA A 71 -34.32 -40.45 -1.84
N ASP A 72 -33.30 -41.31 -1.79
CA ASP A 72 -33.45 -42.77 -1.81
C ASP A 72 -33.85 -43.38 -0.46
N ALA A 73 -33.57 -42.69 0.66
CA ALA A 73 -33.86 -43.21 1.99
C ALA A 73 -35.36 -43.32 2.26
N THR A 74 -35.85 -44.52 2.56
CA THR A 74 -37.26 -44.78 2.88
C THR A 74 -37.57 -44.76 4.38
N ASP A 75 -36.56 -45.05 5.23
CA ASP A 75 -36.71 -45.07 6.68
C ASP A 75 -36.59 -43.66 7.27
N ASP A 76 -37.60 -43.21 8.02
CA ASP A 76 -37.67 -41.85 8.58
C ASP A 76 -36.48 -41.50 9.48
N ARG A 77 -35.96 -42.47 10.23
CA ARG A 77 -34.80 -42.25 11.10
C ARG A 77 -33.54 -42.05 10.27
N VAL A 78 -33.35 -42.84 9.21
CA VAL A 78 -32.24 -42.68 8.27
C VAL A 78 -32.35 -41.32 7.56
N ARG A 79 -33.53 -40.97 7.04
CA ARG A 79 -33.79 -39.66 6.41
C ARG A 79 -33.41 -38.51 7.34
N GLY A 80 -33.85 -38.56 8.61
CA GLY A 80 -33.51 -37.53 9.60
C GLY A 80 -32.02 -37.45 9.96
N LEU A 81 -31.26 -38.53 9.82
CA LEU A 81 -29.80 -38.51 9.99
C LEU A 81 -29.10 -37.90 8.78
N VAL A 82 -29.49 -38.30 7.56
CA VAL A 82 -28.91 -37.78 6.32
C VAL A 82 -29.23 -36.30 6.16
N GLN A 83 -30.46 -35.87 6.46
CA GLN A 83 -30.86 -34.46 6.45
C GLN A 83 -29.94 -33.62 7.35
N ARG A 84 -29.67 -34.04 8.59
CA ARG A 84 -28.77 -33.30 9.49
C ARG A 84 -27.35 -33.19 8.95
N ARG A 85 -26.85 -34.23 8.28
CA ARG A 85 -25.53 -34.21 7.64
C ARG A 85 -25.52 -33.27 6.43
N LEU A 86 -26.59 -33.26 5.64
CA LEU A 86 -26.77 -32.36 4.50
C LEU A 86 -26.85 -30.90 4.97
N ASP A 87 -27.64 -30.61 6.00
CA ASP A 87 -27.74 -29.28 6.59
C ASP A 87 -26.38 -28.78 7.08
N SER A 88 -25.62 -29.64 7.75
CA SER A 88 -24.26 -29.33 8.21
C SER A 88 -23.29 -29.06 7.04
N ALA A 89 -23.43 -29.79 5.92
CA ALA A 89 -22.64 -29.55 4.72
C ALA A 89 -23.01 -28.22 4.06
N ASN A 90 -24.31 -27.92 3.95
CA ASN A 90 -24.84 -26.67 3.43
C ASN A 90 -24.41 -25.45 4.27
N GLU A 91 -24.40 -25.59 5.60
CA GLU A 91 -23.85 -24.56 6.49
C GLU A 91 -22.36 -24.31 6.18
N ARG A 92 -21.58 -25.39 5.98
CA ARG A 92 -20.16 -25.31 5.60
C ARG A 92 -19.96 -24.58 4.26
N ILE A 93 -20.78 -24.90 3.26
CA ILE A 93 -20.74 -24.27 1.93
C ILE A 93 -20.99 -22.77 2.07
N ARG A 94 -22.05 -22.36 2.78
CA ARG A 94 -22.39 -20.95 2.99
C ARG A 94 -21.26 -20.17 3.65
N ILE A 95 -20.59 -20.76 4.66
CA ILE A 95 -19.44 -20.13 5.32
C ILE A 95 -18.29 -19.95 4.32
N LEU A 96 -17.99 -20.96 3.51
CA LEU A 96 -16.93 -20.89 2.51
C LEU A 96 -17.24 -19.86 1.41
N ASP A 97 -18.48 -19.81 0.93
CA ASP A 97 -18.93 -18.80 -0.03
C ASP A 97 -18.76 -17.39 0.54
N GLN A 98 -19.21 -17.15 1.78
CA GLN A 98 -19.04 -15.87 2.45
C GLN A 98 -17.57 -15.48 2.62
N GLN A 99 -16.69 -16.45 2.92
CA GLN A 99 -15.25 -16.19 3.03
C GLN A 99 -14.63 -15.82 1.68
N ILE A 100 -14.98 -16.54 0.61
CA ILE A 100 -14.48 -16.28 -0.74
C ILE A 100 -14.93 -14.90 -1.23
N ASP A 101 -16.22 -14.59 -1.09
CA ASP A 101 -16.78 -13.30 -1.52
C ASP A 101 -16.19 -12.15 -0.69
N ALA A 102 -16.13 -12.30 0.63
CA ALA A 102 -15.55 -11.26 1.51
C ALA A 102 -14.07 -11.00 1.18
N GLN A 103 -13.28 -12.04 0.96
CA GLN A 103 -11.88 -11.88 0.56
C GLN A 103 -11.76 -11.17 -0.79
N ARG A 104 -12.51 -11.62 -1.82
CA ARG A 104 -12.46 -11.04 -3.17
C ARG A 104 -12.84 -9.56 -3.17
N ASP A 105 -13.93 -9.21 -2.50
CA ASP A 105 -14.46 -7.85 -2.51
C ASP A 105 -13.53 -6.89 -1.73
N LEU A 106 -12.97 -7.34 -0.61
CA LEU A 106 -11.98 -6.57 0.15
C LEU A 106 -10.66 -6.41 -0.63
N GLU A 107 -10.17 -7.46 -1.29
CA GLU A 107 -8.97 -7.40 -2.13
C GLU A 107 -9.17 -6.40 -3.27
N GLN A 108 -10.30 -6.47 -3.98
CA GLN A 108 -10.61 -5.55 -5.06
C GLN A 108 -10.70 -4.10 -4.58
N SER A 109 -11.41 -3.84 -3.48
CA SER A 109 -11.55 -2.50 -2.91
C SER A 109 -10.20 -1.92 -2.48
N MET A 110 -9.40 -2.70 -1.75
CA MET A 110 -8.09 -2.28 -1.28
C MET A 110 -7.10 -2.06 -2.42
N TRP A 111 -7.12 -2.92 -3.44
CA TRP A 111 -6.35 -2.75 -4.66
C TRP A 111 -6.62 -1.40 -5.33
N HIS A 112 -7.90 -1.05 -5.54
CA HIS A 112 -8.28 0.24 -6.12
C HIS A 112 -7.85 1.42 -5.24
N GLN A 113 -7.95 1.30 -3.92
CA GLN A 113 -7.53 2.36 -3.00
C GLN A 113 -6.01 2.58 -3.04
N LEU A 114 -5.21 1.51 -3.01
CA LEU A 114 -3.76 1.60 -3.06
C LEU A 114 -3.26 2.20 -4.37
N TRP A 115 -3.83 1.79 -5.50
CA TRP A 115 -3.46 2.33 -6.81
C TRP A 115 -3.86 3.79 -7.01
N ARG A 116 -4.64 4.40 -6.11
CA ARG A 116 -4.87 5.85 -6.10
C ARG A 116 -3.84 6.63 -5.29
N THR A 117 -2.99 5.96 -4.51
CA THR A 117 -2.00 6.65 -3.68
C THR A 117 -0.83 7.18 -4.52
N PRO A 118 -0.10 8.21 -4.04
CA PRO A 118 1.10 8.72 -4.71
C PRO A 118 2.17 7.65 -4.96
N GLN A 119 2.29 6.66 -4.07
CA GLN A 119 3.27 5.58 -4.14
C GLN A 119 3.08 4.70 -5.38
N ALA A 120 1.85 4.57 -5.88
CA ALA A 120 1.53 3.79 -7.06
C ALA A 120 2.22 4.30 -8.34
N PHE A 121 2.61 5.58 -8.38
CA PHE A 121 3.48 6.10 -9.44
C PHE A 121 4.79 5.31 -9.56
N VAL A 122 5.42 5.00 -8.44
CA VAL A 122 6.68 4.26 -8.40
C VAL A 122 6.45 2.77 -8.65
N TRP A 123 5.34 2.21 -8.17
CA TRP A 123 5.00 0.81 -8.43
C TRP A 123 4.73 0.56 -9.92
N ASP A 124 4.03 1.47 -10.62
CA ASP A 124 3.82 1.39 -12.08
C ASP A 124 5.16 1.44 -12.83
N GLN A 125 6.01 2.42 -12.50
CA GLN A 125 7.32 2.57 -13.15
C GLN A 125 8.20 1.34 -12.98
N GLN A 126 8.20 0.74 -11.79
CA GLN A 126 9.01 -0.44 -11.49
C GLN A 126 8.31 -1.76 -11.80
N ARG A 127 7.08 -1.74 -12.31
CA ARG A 127 6.26 -2.93 -12.63
C ARG A 127 6.00 -3.85 -11.42
N TRP A 128 5.85 -3.27 -10.23
CA TRP A 128 5.59 -3.98 -8.96
C TRP A 128 4.12 -4.42 -8.79
N LEU A 129 3.54 -4.95 -9.86
CA LEU A 129 2.12 -5.31 -9.89
C LEU A 129 1.81 -6.43 -8.88
N ARG A 130 2.58 -7.51 -8.93
CA ARG A 130 2.32 -8.71 -8.11
C ARG A 130 2.74 -8.50 -6.66
N GLU A 131 3.72 -7.65 -6.40
CA GLU A 131 4.20 -7.26 -5.08
C GLU A 131 3.14 -6.48 -4.32
N VAL A 132 2.52 -5.49 -4.98
CA VAL A 132 1.39 -4.74 -4.40
C VAL A 132 0.21 -5.67 -4.18
N ALA A 133 -0.07 -6.58 -5.12
CA ALA A 133 -1.19 -7.51 -4.98
C ALA A 133 -0.94 -8.50 -3.82
N GLN A 134 0.30 -8.96 -3.63
CA GLN A 134 0.67 -9.84 -2.52
C GLN A 134 0.48 -9.14 -1.18
N TYR A 135 0.84 -7.85 -1.09
CA TYR A 135 0.54 -7.03 0.07
C TYR A 135 -0.97 -6.95 0.35
N VAL A 136 -1.78 -6.64 -0.67
CA VAL A 136 -3.24 -6.55 -0.53
C VAL A 136 -3.80 -7.84 0.03
N ARG A 137 -3.43 -8.99 -0.52
CA ARG A 137 -3.90 -10.29 -0.04
C ARG A 137 -3.52 -10.56 1.41
N HIS A 138 -2.25 -10.33 1.79
CA HIS A 138 -1.86 -10.47 3.20
C HIS A 138 -2.60 -9.49 4.12
N LYS A 139 -2.83 -8.27 3.65
CA LYS A 139 -3.53 -7.25 4.44
C LYS A 139 -5.00 -7.60 4.65
N VAL A 140 -5.68 -8.12 3.61
CA VAL A 140 -7.07 -8.60 3.70
C VAL A 140 -7.18 -9.84 4.58
N LEU A 141 -6.32 -10.85 4.39
CA LEU A 141 -6.29 -12.05 5.22
C LEU A 141 -6.02 -11.71 6.70
N ALA A 142 -5.20 -10.70 6.97
CA ALA A 142 -4.98 -10.19 8.31
C ALA A 142 -6.25 -9.57 8.93
N GLU A 143 -7.02 -8.80 8.14
CA GLU A 143 -8.31 -8.23 8.57
C GLU A 143 -9.37 -9.31 8.82
N LEU A 144 -9.27 -10.44 8.09
CA LEU A 144 -10.07 -11.64 8.32
C LEU A 144 -9.56 -12.54 9.47
N GLY A 145 -8.52 -12.10 10.19
CA GLY A 145 -8.06 -12.72 11.45
C GLY A 145 -6.75 -13.50 11.37
N SER A 146 -6.08 -13.55 10.22
CA SER A 146 -4.79 -14.25 10.11
C SER A 146 -3.62 -13.42 10.67
N MET A 147 -3.14 -13.80 11.85
CA MET A 147 -1.98 -13.17 12.48
C MET A 147 -0.66 -13.43 11.75
N ALA A 148 -0.57 -14.50 10.96
CA ALA A 148 0.60 -14.77 10.12
C ALA A 148 0.64 -13.75 8.96
N ASP A 149 -0.48 -13.56 8.28
CA ASP A 149 -0.61 -12.57 7.21
C ASP A 149 -0.46 -11.14 7.72
N ALA A 150 -0.87 -10.85 8.96
CA ALA A 150 -0.61 -9.55 9.58
C ALA A 150 0.89 -9.21 9.67
N LYS A 151 1.74 -10.21 9.93
CA LYS A 151 3.20 -10.03 9.99
C LYS A 151 3.78 -9.81 8.59
N GLU A 152 3.32 -10.55 7.59
CA GLU A 152 3.73 -10.38 6.20
C GLU A 152 3.29 -9.02 5.65
N ALA A 153 2.02 -8.64 5.87
CA ALA A 153 1.50 -7.33 5.46
C ALA A 153 2.34 -6.18 6.01
N ARG A 154 2.82 -6.27 7.25
CA ARG A 154 3.74 -5.27 7.83
C ARG A 154 5.06 -5.21 7.07
N GLN A 155 5.69 -6.34 6.76
CA GLN A 155 6.96 -6.39 6.02
C GLN A 155 6.81 -5.83 4.60
N TRP A 156 5.72 -6.21 3.91
CA TRP A 156 5.42 -5.68 2.58
C TRP A 156 5.09 -4.19 2.61
N SER A 157 4.39 -3.69 3.63
CA SER A 157 4.15 -2.25 3.83
C SER A 157 5.45 -1.45 3.91
N ASP A 158 6.45 -2.01 4.59
CA ASP A 158 7.79 -1.44 4.69
C ASP A 158 8.56 -1.41 3.36
N ARG A 159 8.34 -2.40 2.49
CA ARG A 159 8.95 -2.47 1.14
C ARG A 159 8.26 -1.53 0.15
N LEU A 160 6.93 -1.43 0.22
CA LEU A 160 6.11 -0.66 -0.70
C LEU A 160 6.03 0.83 -0.38
N GLY A 161 6.71 1.33 0.65
CA GLY A 161 6.71 2.76 0.99
C GLY A 161 5.37 3.26 1.54
N LEU A 162 4.58 2.37 2.14
CA LEU A 162 3.23 2.68 2.63
C LEU A 162 3.22 3.35 4.01
N ASN A 163 4.38 3.41 4.69
CA ASN A 163 4.53 4.11 5.97
C ASN A 163 5.64 5.18 5.90
N PRO A 164 5.63 6.19 6.80
CA PRO A 164 6.59 7.29 6.74
C PRO A 164 8.07 6.87 6.83
N ALA A 165 8.38 5.84 7.63
CA ALA A 165 9.75 5.34 7.76
C ALA A 165 10.22 4.65 6.46
N ALA A 166 9.33 3.89 5.81
CA ALA A 166 9.57 3.28 4.51
C ALA A 166 9.73 4.32 3.41
N MET A 167 8.91 5.38 3.40
CA MET A 167 9.07 6.50 2.48
C MET A 167 10.45 7.16 2.65
N LEU A 168 10.89 7.39 3.88
CA LEU A 168 12.22 7.95 4.16
C LEU A 168 13.34 7.03 3.65
N ARG A 169 13.25 5.72 3.94
CA ARG A 169 14.25 4.72 3.50
C ARG A 169 14.32 4.60 1.98
N ASN A 170 13.17 4.62 1.31
CA ASN A 170 13.08 4.56 -0.14
C ASN A 170 13.43 5.91 -0.80
N ARG A 171 13.68 6.96 0.00
CA ARG A 171 13.89 8.34 -0.45
C ARG A 171 12.73 8.84 -1.31
N TRP A 172 11.51 8.53 -0.90
CA TRP A 172 10.29 8.97 -1.54
C TRP A 172 9.69 10.16 -0.81
N ARG A 173 9.27 11.17 -1.57
CA ARG A 173 8.65 12.36 -1.02
C ARG A 173 7.49 12.83 -1.88
N VAL A 174 6.34 13.00 -1.25
CA VAL A 174 5.16 13.60 -1.89
C VAL A 174 5.38 15.10 -2.03
N VAL A 175 5.07 15.64 -3.21
CA VAL A 175 5.17 17.06 -3.55
C VAL A 175 3.91 17.54 -4.27
N ASP A 176 3.62 18.82 -4.06
CA ASP A 176 2.53 19.50 -4.73
C ASP A 176 2.91 19.73 -6.21
N GLY A 177 2.13 19.17 -7.14
CA GLY A 177 2.31 19.35 -8.58
C GLY A 177 2.49 18.06 -9.39
N VAL A 178 2.16 18.13 -10.68
CA VAL A 178 2.21 17.01 -11.62
C VAL A 178 3.66 16.58 -11.86
N VAL A 179 4.08 15.48 -11.24
CA VAL A 179 5.37 14.84 -11.57
C VAL A 179 5.23 14.14 -12.91
N ALA A 180 5.83 14.71 -13.96
CA ALA A 180 5.82 14.12 -15.29
C ALA A 180 6.55 12.76 -15.30
N LYS A 181 6.02 11.80 -16.06
CA LYS A 181 6.73 10.56 -16.38
C LYS A 181 8.11 10.88 -16.98
N PRO A 182 9.18 10.13 -16.65
CA PRO A 182 10.49 10.34 -17.27
C PRO A 182 10.38 10.07 -18.77
N GLY A 183 10.32 11.15 -19.56
CA GLY A 183 10.06 11.13 -21.01
C GLY A 183 9.35 12.38 -21.54
N GLY A 184 8.72 13.20 -20.69
CA GLY A 184 8.12 14.48 -21.08
C GLY A 184 9.02 15.67 -20.70
N GLN A 185 9.26 16.57 -21.66
CA GLN A 185 10.07 17.78 -21.48
C GLN A 185 9.66 18.57 -20.23
N GLN A 186 10.65 18.85 -19.37
CA GLN A 186 10.50 19.65 -18.16
C GLN A 186 10.09 21.09 -18.52
N GLN A 187 8.86 21.46 -18.21
CA GLN A 187 8.52 22.87 -18.04
C GLN A 187 8.91 23.28 -16.61
N SER A 188 9.88 24.19 -16.53
CA SER A 188 10.35 24.79 -15.28
C SER A 188 9.21 25.51 -14.55
N ALA A 189 8.95 25.14 -13.30
CA ALA A 189 8.02 25.85 -12.43
C ALA A 189 8.48 27.31 -12.19
N PRO A 190 7.56 28.28 -12.08
CA PRO A 190 7.92 29.67 -11.84
C PRO A 190 8.53 29.85 -10.44
N LYS A 191 9.68 30.52 -10.41
CA LYS A 191 10.44 30.84 -9.18
C LYS A 191 9.58 31.75 -8.30
N ARG A 192 9.17 31.27 -7.11
CA ARG A 192 8.51 32.13 -6.11
C ARG A 192 9.51 33.16 -5.59
N GLU A 193 9.18 34.44 -5.74
CA GLU A 193 9.97 35.53 -5.16
C GLU A 193 9.96 35.48 -3.64
N SER A 194 11.15 35.55 -3.05
CA SER A 194 11.32 35.47 -1.60
C SER A 194 10.88 36.76 -0.91
N ALA A 195 10.40 36.64 0.32
CA ALA A 195 9.94 37.75 1.17
C ALA A 195 10.99 38.86 1.41
N ARG A 196 12.26 38.65 1.06
CA ARG A 196 13.31 39.68 1.10
C ARG A 196 13.17 40.75 0.01
N SER A 197 12.44 40.48 -1.08
CA SER A 197 12.20 41.48 -2.13
C SER A 197 11.13 42.51 -1.77
N ARG A 198 10.46 42.38 -0.61
CA ARG A 198 9.36 43.27 -0.19
C ARG A 198 9.76 44.35 0.82
N LEU A 199 11.02 44.40 1.21
CA LEU A 199 11.57 45.42 2.11
C LEU A 199 12.44 46.40 1.32
N THR A 200 11.79 47.27 0.53
CA THR A 200 12.42 48.52 0.11
C THR A 200 12.40 49.49 1.29
N VAL A 201 13.59 49.76 1.84
CA VAL A 201 13.84 50.82 2.81
C VAL A 201 13.57 52.16 2.11
N VAL A 202 12.60 52.93 2.61
CA VAL A 202 12.51 54.35 2.31
C VAL A 202 13.62 55.02 3.10
N SER A 203 14.70 55.40 2.42
CA SER A 203 15.66 56.38 2.94
C SER A 203 15.03 57.75 2.82
N ASN A 204 14.82 58.38 3.98
CA ASN A 204 14.44 59.77 4.10
C ASN A 204 15.70 60.66 3.98
N ASP A 205 15.43 61.92 3.69
CA ASP A 205 16.20 63.14 4.00
C ASP A 205 17.01 63.81 2.88
N ASP A 206 16.49 65.00 2.56
CA ASP A 206 17.13 66.31 2.49
C ASP A 206 18.03 66.68 1.29
N ASP A 207 17.63 67.77 0.62
CA ASP A 207 18.57 68.77 0.09
C ASP A 207 17.95 70.17 0.13
N GLU A 208 18.60 71.05 0.87
CA GLU A 208 18.44 72.51 0.88
C GLU A 208 18.88 73.12 -0.47
N SER A 209 18.14 74.10 -0.98
CA SER A 209 18.62 75.40 -1.49
C SER A 209 17.45 76.25 -2.03
#